data_AF-A0A4Q5NUZ7-F1
#
_entry.id   AF-A0A4Q5NUZ7-F1
#
_cell.length_a   1.000
_cell.length_b   1.000
_cell.length_c   1.000
_cell.angle_alpha   90.00
_cell.angle_beta   90.00
_cell.angle_gamma   90.00
#
_symmetry.space_group_name_H-M   'P 1'
#
loop_
_entity.id
_entity.type
_entity.pdbx_description
1 polymer ?
#
loop_
_entity_poly.entity_id
_entity_poly.type
_entity_poly.pdbx_seq_one_letter_code
_entity_poly.pdbx_strand_id
1 'polypeptide(L)'
;MKTHFSRVLTVGALCVLASVSFAQQNGGGGGGGGRRGQNGQNGGGGGMGGQNFRNMTPAQREEMRATMRANQLRQGLTGAGFTDTATQDAVVEFAKTQGTTATGILPKIEALRAAFRDNADDKTVSDALAAYRTAVDEAEKTRATAIADLDKSISFSTKPKLEALLVMLGVIGDENGFVSNLAGQAQLPGAGGGRGMMGGMGGPGGGMGGPGGGMGGPGGGGPGGPQV
;
A
#
# COMPACT_ATOMS: atom_id res chain seq x y z
N MET A 1 13.97 -4.73 -43.16
CA MET A 1 14.60 -3.53 -42.58
C MET A 1 14.95 -3.84 -41.12
N LYS A 2 16.24 -3.94 -40.80
CA LYS A 2 16.75 -4.23 -39.44
C LYS A 2 17.18 -2.91 -38.79
N THR A 3 16.35 -2.35 -37.93
CA THR A 3 16.69 -1.16 -37.15
C THR A 3 17.60 -1.56 -35.98
N HIS A 4 18.88 -1.22 -36.09
CA HIS A 4 19.86 -1.36 -35.02
C HIS A 4 19.55 -0.33 -33.92
N PHE A 5 18.89 -0.77 -32.85
CA PHE A 5 18.83 0.00 -31.61
C PHE A 5 20.16 -0.16 -30.87
N SER A 6 21.05 0.81 -31.03
CA SER A 6 22.23 0.98 -30.18
C SER A 6 21.79 1.11 -28.73
N ARG A 7 21.97 0.03 -27.96
CA ARG A 7 21.91 0.06 -26.50
C ARG A 7 23.09 0.89 -26.00
N VAL A 8 22.85 2.18 -25.80
CA VAL A 8 23.72 3.01 -24.97
C VAL A 8 23.53 2.51 -23.54
N LEU A 9 24.42 1.61 -23.13
CA LEU A 9 24.65 1.26 -21.74
C LEU A 9 25.32 2.48 -21.10
N THR A 10 24.52 3.48 -20.76
CA THR A 10 24.98 4.55 -19.88
C THR A 10 25.27 3.89 -18.54
N VAL A 11 26.55 3.71 -18.25
CA VAL A 11 27.06 3.43 -16.90
C VAL A 11 26.73 4.68 -16.09
N GLY A 12 25.50 4.73 -15.57
CA GLY A 12 24.98 5.81 -14.79
C GLY A 12 25.76 5.90 -13.49
N ALA A 13 26.47 7.01 -13.32
CA ALA A 13 27.03 7.42 -12.04
C ALA A 13 25.94 7.35 -10.98
N LEU A 14 26.20 6.53 -9.96
CA LEU A 14 25.36 6.32 -8.79
C LEU A 14 25.34 7.61 -7.95
N CYS A 15 24.53 8.59 -8.34
CA CYS A 15 24.20 9.73 -7.49
C CYS A 15 23.26 9.24 -6.39
N VAL A 16 23.83 8.72 -5.31
CA VAL A 16 23.12 8.47 -4.05
C VAL A 16 22.77 9.82 -3.45
N LEU A 17 21.64 10.41 -3.87
CA LEU A 17 21.05 11.57 -3.23
C LEU A 17 20.45 11.13 -1.90
N ALA A 18 21.29 11.16 -0.86
CA ALA A 18 20.89 11.07 0.53
C ALA A 18 20.00 12.28 0.89
N SER A 19 18.71 12.17 0.59
CA SER A 19 17.69 13.12 1.05
C SER A 19 17.36 12.82 2.50
N VAL A 20 18.22 13.27 3.41
CA VAL A 20 17.92 13.31 4.85
C VAL A 20 16.97 14.49 5.07
N SER A 21 15.66 14.24 5.00
CA SER A 21 14.66 15.20 5.46
C SER A 21 14.65 15.20 6.99
N PHE A 22 15.57 15.97 7.56
CA PHE A 22 15.57 16.36 8.95
C PHE A 22 14.64 17.58 9.12
N ALA A 23 13.83 17.56 10.20
CA ALA A 23 12.92 18.59 10.70
C ALA A 23 11.49 18.64 10.13
N GLN A 24 10.51 18.33 10.99
CA GLN A 24 9.57 19.37 11.42
C GLN A 24 9.08 19.10 12.85
N GLN A 25 9.76 19.78 13.76
CA GLN A 25 9.30 20.21 15.08
C GLN A 25 7.83 20.64 15.03
N ASN A 26 6.95 19.94 15.74
CA ASN A 26 5.58 20.41 15.98
C ASN A 26 5.39 20.61 17.48
N GLY A 27 5.66 21.84 17.92
CA GLY A 27 5.23 22.38 19.20
C GLY A 27 3.88 23.10 19.07
N GLY A 28 3.16 23.17 20.19
CA GLY A 28 1.95 23.98 20.39
C GLY A 28 0.66 23.14 20.27
N GLY A 29 -0.21 22.99 21.26
CA GLY A 29 -0.51 23.87 22.40
C GLY A 29 -1.81 24.64 22.12
N GLY A 30 -2.86 24.35 22.88
CA GLY A 30 -4.16 25.05 22.87
C GLY A 30 -5.25 24.33 22.05
N GLY A 31 -6.48 24.11 22.49
CA GLY A 31 -7.25 24.68 23.60
C GLY A 31 -8.68 24.92 23.10
N GLY A 32 -9.69 24.42 23.83
CA GLY A 32 -11.12 24.67 23.59
C GLY A 32 -11.78 23.61 22.67
N GLY A 33 -12.93 23.03 22.95
CA GLY A 33 -13.96 23.32 23.95
C GLY A 33 -15.33 23.05 23.29
N GLY A 34 -16.11 22.13 23.85
CA GLY A 34 -17.58 22.20 23.75
C GLY A 34 -18.33 21.18 22.88
N ARG A 35 -19.11 20.34 23.61
CA ARG A 35 -20.51 19.89 23.35
C ARG A 35 -20.76 18.88 22.21
N ARG A 36 -21.14 17.62 22.51
CA ARG A 36 -22.45 17.04 22.99
C ARG A 36 -23.46 16.77 21.87
N GLY A 37 -23.78 15.48 21.69
CA GLY A 37 -24.98 14.92 21.02
C GLY A 37 -24.86 14.80 19.48
N GLN A 38 -25.34 13.77 18.77
CA GLN A 38 -26.28 12.70 19.09
C GLN A 38 -26.23 11.64 17.97
N ASN A 39 -26.42 10.37 18.33
CA ASN A 39 -26.58 9.19 17.49
C ASN A 39 -27.70 9.30 16.43
N GLY A 40 -27.51 8.64 15.28
CA GLY A 40 -28.62 8.03 14.54
C GLY A 40 -28.42 7.88 13.03
N GLN A 41 -28.07 6.66 12.60
CA GLN A 41 -28.23 6.12 11.24
C GLN A 41 -27.40 6.75 10.10
N ASN A 42 -26.15 6.27 9.96
CA ASN A 42 -25.57 6.09 8.63
C ASN A 42 -24.75 4.80 8.59
N GLY A 43 -24.98 4.00 7.54
CA GLY A 43 -24.83 2.55 7.48
C GLY A 43 -23.46 2.00 7.89
N GLY A 44 -23.50 0.94 8.72
CA GLY A 44 -22.34 0.20 9.18
C GLY A 44 -21.52 -0.41 8.05
N GLY A 45 -20.52 0.33 7.57
CA GLY A 45 -19.29 -0.24 7.01
C GLY A 45 -18.45 -0.85 8.13
N GLY A 46 -19.02 -1.80 8.86
CA GLY A 46 -18.39 -2.45 9.99
C GLY A 46 -17.15 -3.21 9.53
N GLY A 47 -15.97 -2.64 9.77
CA GLY A 47 -14.86 -3.29 10.48
C GLY A 47 -14.43 -4.72 10.13
N MET A 48 -14.86 -5.32 9.02
CA MET A 48 -14.57 -6.72 8.67
C MET A 48 -13.08 -6.98 8.43
N GLY A 49 -12.26 -5.94 8.26
CA GLY A 49 -10.80 -6.06 8.15
C GLY A 49 -10.03 -5.96 9.47
N GLY A 50 -10.64 -5.54 10.59
CA GLY A 50 -9.86 -5.21 11.79
C GLY A 50 -9.47 -6.41 12.66
N GLN A 51 -10.41 -7.34 12.89
CA GLN A 51 -10.21 -8.46 13.81
C GLN A 51 -9.48 -9.64 13.18
N ASN A 52 -9.69 -9.92 11.89
CA ASN A 52 -9.04 -11.05 11.21
C ASN A 52 -7.52 -10.84 11.03
N PHE A 53 -7.06 -9.60 10.84
CA PHE A 53 -5.63 -9.33 10.64
C PHE A 53 -4.77 -9.54 11.90
N ARG A 54 -5.34 -9.42 13.10
CA ARG A 54 -4.59 -9.57 14.36
C ARG A 54 -4.24 -11.04 14.66
N ASN A 55 -5.05 -11.97 14.18
CA ASN A 55 -4.88 -13.40 14.43
C ASN A 55 -4.06 -14.11 13.34
N MET A 56 -3.64 -13.39 12.28
CA MET A 56 -2.87 -13.96 11.18
C MET A 56 -1.37 -14.03 11.49
N THR A 57 -0.74 -15.14 11.09
CA THR A 57 0.73 -15.26 11.12
C THR A 57 1.38 -14.18 10.26
N PRO A 58 2.65 -13.82 10.49
CA PRO A 58 3.37 -12.86 9.64
C PRO A 58 3.33 -13.22 8.15
N ALA A 59 3.50 -14.51 7.83
CA ALA A 59 3.42 -15.03 6.46
C ALA A 59 2.03 -14.85 5.85
N GLN A 60 0.97 -15.18 6.59
CA GLN A 60 -0.42 -14.97 6.13
C GLN A 60 -0.74 -13.49 5.89
N ARG A 61 -0.23 -12.60 6.76
CA ARG A 61 -0.38 -11.15 6.58
C ARG A 61 0.34 -10.63 5.34
N GLU A 62 1.49 -11.20 5.01
CA GLU A 62 2.23 -10.85 3.80
C GLU A 62 1.49 -11.33 2.54
N GLU A 63 1.03 -12.58 2.53
CA GLU A 63 0.23 -13.13 1.43
C GLU A 63 -1.06 -12.35 1.20
N MET A 64 -1.76 -11.98 2.29
CA MET A 64 -2.97 -11.16 2.21
C MET A 64 -2.66 -9.76 1.66
N ARG A 65 -1.56 -9.13 2.09
CA ARG A 65 -1.11 -7.83 1.54
C ARG A 65 -0.75 -7.95 0.05
N ALA A 66 -0.06 -9.02 -0.35
CA ALA A 66 0.27 -9.29 -1.74
C ALA A 66 -0.99 -9.46 -2.59
N THR A 67 -1.98 -10.20 -2.09
CA THR A 67 -3.28 -10.41 -2.76
C THR A 67 -4.06 -9.10 -2.90
N MET A 68 -4.15 -8.31 -1.82
CA MET A 68 -4.82 -7.00 -1.87
C MET A 68 -4.14 -6.06 -2.86
N ARG A 69 -2.80 -5.99 -2.86
CA ARG A 69 -2.04 -5.19 -3.81
C ARG A 69 -2.26 -5.67 -5.25
N ALA A 70 -2.25 -6.98 -5.50
CA ALA A 70 -2.51 -7.53 -6.83
C ALA A 70 -3.91 -7.16 -7.33
N ASN A 71 -4.94 -7.26 -6.48
CA ASN A 71 -6.30 -6.89 -6.82
C ASN A 71 -6.44 -5.38 -7.08
N GLN A 72 -5.80 -4.52 -6.28
CA GLN A 72 -5.77 -3.07 -6.49
C GLN A 72 -5.11 -2.72 -7.84
N LEU A 73 -4.00 -3.37 -8.19
CA LEU A 73 -3.34 -3.16 -9.48
C LEU A 73 -4.24 -3.57 -10.65
N ARG A 74 -4.88 -4.74 -10.57
CA ARG A 74 -5.82 -5.19 -11.61
C ARG A 74 -7.00 -4.23 -11.78
N GLN A 75 -7.58 -3.75 -10.69
CA GLN A 75 -8.67 -2.77 -10.72
C GLN A 75 -8.21 -1.44 -11.33
N GLY A 76 -7.04 -0.95 -10.95
CA GLY A 76 -6.46 0.28 -11.51
C GLY A 76 -6.21 0.17 -13.02
N LEU A 77 -5.63 -0.94 -13.47
CA LEU A 77 -5.42 -1.24 -14.89
C LEU A 77 -6.76 -1.33 -15.65
N THR A 78 -7.72 -2.06 -15.10
CA THR A 78 -9.07 -2.22 -15.69
C THR A 78 -9.79 -0.88 -15.81
N GLY A 79 -9.77 -0.05 -14.76
CA GLY A 79 -10.41 1.26 -14.75
C GLY A 79 -9.80 2.24 -15.76
N ALA A 80 -8.53 2.04 -16.12
CA ALA A 80 -7.84 2.80 -17.17
C ALA A 80 -7.99 2.19 -18.58
N GLY A 81 -8.78 1.12 -18.73
CA GLY A 81 -9.05 0.46 -20.01
C GLY A 81 -8.06 -0.65 -20.41
N PHE A 82 -7.13 -1.05 -19.52
CA PHE A 82 -6.21 -2.17 -19.75
C PHE A 82 -6.81 -3.46 -19.20
N THR A 83 -7.68 -4.09 -19.99
CA THR A 83 -8.41 -5.33 -19.62
C THR A 83 -7.71 -6.62 -20.04
N ASP A 84 -6.61 -6.53 -20.79
CA ASP A 84 -5.82 -7.68 -21.23
C ASP A 84 -5.19 -8.39 -20.01
N THR A 85 -5.52 -9.67 -19.83
CA THR A 85 -5.09 -10.44 -18.64
C THR A 85 -3.59 -10.65 -18.63
N ALA A 86 -2.95 -10.87 -19.78
CA ALA A 86 -1.50 -11.03 -19.86
C ALA A 86 -0.77 -9.77 -19.40
N THR A 87 -1.26 -8.59 -19.80
CA THR A 87 -0.72 -7.30 -19.34
C THR A 87 -0.89 -7.13 -17.83
N GLN A 88 -2.07 -7.44 -17.28
CA GLN A 88 -2.32 -7.35 -15.85
C GLN A 88 -1.45 -8.31 -15.04
N ASP A 89 -1.30 -9.54 -15.51
CA ASP A 89 -0.51 -10.58 -14.86
C ASP A 89 0.97 -10.21 -14.81
N ALA A 90 1.52 -9.68 -15.91
CA ALA A 90 2.90 -9.21 -15.96
C ALA A 90 3.17 -8.07 -14.96
N VAL A 91 2.24 -7.12 -14.83
CA VAL A 91 2.35 -6.02 -13.85
C VAL A 91 2.29 -6.54 -12.41
N VAL A 92 1.37 -7.48 -12.13
CA VAL A 92 1.26 -8.10 -10.80
C VAL A 92 2.52 -8.90 -10.45
N GLU A 93 3.08 -9.66 -11.39
CA GLU A 93 4.27 -10.46 -11.17
C GLU A 93 5.52 -9.58 -10.93
N PHE A 94 5.65 -8.50 -11.69
CA PHE A 94 6.66 -7.48 -11.43
C PHE A 94 6.50 -6.90 -10.01
N ALA A 95 5.28 -6.55 -9.59
CA ALA A 95 5.03 -6.00 -8.25
C ALA A 95 5.35 -7.00 -7.11
N LYS A 96 5.14 -8.31 -7.33
CA LYS A 96 5.58 -9.36 -6.39
C LYS A 96 7.10 -9.42 -6.28
N THR A 97 7.80 -9.38 -7.42
CA THR A 97 9.27 -9.35 -7.47
C THR A 97 9.83 -8.19 -6.66
N GLN A 98 9.25 -6.99 -6.83
CA GLN A 98 9.60 -5.81 -6.02
C GLN A 98 9.35 -6.03 -4.52
N GLY A 99 8.26 -6.71 -4.16
CA GLY A 99 7.94 -7.06 -2.78
C GLY A 99 9.02 -7.95 -2.14
N THR A 100 9.43 -9.02 -2.83
CA THR A 100 10.47 -9.94 -2.38
C THR A 100 11.83 -9.25 -2.24
N THR A 101 12.19 -8.34 -3.15
CA THR A 101 13.44 -7.58 -3.01
C THR A 101 13.41 -6.68 -1.76
N ALA A 102 12.27 -6.07 -1.46
CA ALA A 102 12.13 -5.19 -0.30
C ALA A 102 12.29 -5.94 1.04
N THR A 103 11.86 -7.21 1.13
CA THR A 103 12.00 -8.01 2.36
C THR A 103 13.47 -8.28 2.72
N GLY A 104 14.37 -8.30 1.73
CA GLY A 104 15.81 -8.44 1.95
C GLY A 104 16.47 -7.20 2.59
N ILE A 105 15.93 -6.01 2.35
CA ILE A 105 16.48 -4.73 2.86
C ILE A 105 16.07 -4.48 4.32
N LEU A 106 14.84 -4.85 4.68
CA LEU A 106 14.27 -4.62 6.02
C LEU A 106 15.17 -5.09 7.19
N PRO A 107 15.70 -6.32 7.22
CA PRO A 107 16.57 -6.73 8.32
C PRO A 107 17.88 -5.93 8.38
N LYS A 108 18.36 -5.39 7.26
CA LYS A 108 19.60 -4.58 7.22
C LYS A 108 19.37 -3.18 7.81
N ILE A 109 18.25 -2.54 7.48
CA ILE A 109 17.90 -1.26 8.08
C ILE A 109 17.56 -1.38 9.57
N GLU A 110 16.93 -2.49 9.99
CA GLU A 110 16.70 -2.78 11.42
C GLU A 110 18.01 -3.00 12.19
N ALA A 111 18.98 -3.71 11.60
CA ALA A 111 20.31 -3.86 12.20
C ALA A 111 21.02 -2.50 12.37
N LEU A 112 20.94 -1.62 11.37
CA LEU A 112 21.49 -0.26 11.46
C LEU A 112 20.79 0.57 12.54
N ARG A 113 19.44 0.52 12.62
CA ARG A 113 18.68 1.19 13.68
C ARG A 113 19.04 0.68 15.08
N ALA A 114 19.20 -0.64 15.22
CA ALA A 114 19.61 -1.24 16.48
C ALA A 114 21.01 -0.77 16.90
N ALA A 115 21.98 -0.70 15.96
CA ALA A 115 23.32 -0.19 16.24
C ALA A 115 23.29 1.25 16.80
N PHE A 116 22.46 2.13 16.24
CA PHE A 116 22.27 3.49 16.79
C PHE A 116 21.58 3.50 18.15
N ARG A 117 20.48 2.75 18.31
CA ARG A 117 19.71 2.69 19.57
C ARG A 117 20.57 2.19 20.73
N ASP A 118 21.44 1.22 20.46
CA ASP A 118 22.23 0.52 21.46
C ASP A 118 23.59 1.23 21.70
N ASN A 119 23.81 2.41 21.11
CA ASN A 119 25.07 3.18 21.15
C ASN A 119 26.30 2.33 20.79
N ALA A 120 26.17 1.52 19.74
CA ALA A 120 27.27 0.69 19.27
C ALA A 120 28.47 1.55 18.81
N ASP A 121 29.67 0.97 18.83
CA ASP A 121 30.87 1.65 18.35
C ASP A 121 30.82 1.96 16.84
N ASP A 122 31.66 2.91 16.42
CA ASP A 122 31.74 3.37 15.03
C ASP A 122 31.96 2.23 14.03
N LYS A 123 32.71 1.19 14.43
CA LYS A 123 32.96 0.03 13.59
C LYS A 123 31.66 -0.75 13.35
N THR A 124 30.87 -1.00 14.39
CA THR A 124 29.59 -1.70 14.31
C THR A 124 28.58 -0.93 13.46
N VAL A 125 28.50 0.39 13.64
CA VAL A 125 27.65 1.26 12.80
C VAL A 125 28.10 1.24 11.34
N SER A 126 29.41 1.33 11.10
CA SER A 126 29.98 1.27 9.75
C SER A 126 29.68 -0.06 9.05
N ASP A 127 29.84 -1.19 9.74
CA ASP A 127 29.56 -2.52 9.19
C ASP A 127 28.06 -2.67 8.84
N ALA A 128 27.16 -2.20 9.71
CA ALA A 128 25.72 -2.22 9.46
C ALA A 128 25.32 -1.32 8.28
N LEU A 129 25.93 -0.13 8.16
CA LEU A 129 25.71 0.78 7.05
C LEU A 129 26.19 0.19 5.72
N ALA A 130 27.37 -0.43 5.71
CA ALA A 130 27.90 -1.11 4.52
C ALA A 130 26.97 -2.24 4.07
N ALA A 131 26.48 -3.07 5.00
CA ALA A 131 25.54 -4.14 4.70
C ALA A 131 24.21 -3.62 4.13
N TYR A 132 23.69 -2.50 4.66
CA TYR A 132 22.51 -1.84 4.12
C TYR A 132 22.73 -1.31 2.70
N ARG A 133 23.85 -0.62 2.45
CA ARG A 133 24.20 -0.10 1.11
C ARG A 133 24.31 -1.21 0.07
N THR A 134 25.01 -2.30 0.39
CA THR A 134 25.09 -3.45 -0.51
C THR A 134 23.72 -4.01 -0.88
N ALA A 135 22.81 -4.13 0.10
CA ALA A 135 21.45 -4.62 -0.16
C ALA A 135 20.62 -3.66 -1.04
N VAL A 136 20.83 -2.34 -0.89
CA VAL A 136 20.19 -1.33 -1.77
C VAL A 136 20.73 -1.45 -3.20
N ASP A 137 22.04 -1.53 -3.38
CA ASP A 137 22.65 -1.66 -4.71
C ASP A 137 22.18 -2.93 -5.45
N GLU A 138 22.06 -4.06 -4.73
CA GLU A 138 21.51 -5.31 -5.26
C GLU A 138 20.04 -5.18 -5.64
N ALA A 139 19.25 -4.49 -4.81
CA ALA A 139 17.85 -4.22 -5.08
C ALA A 139 17.66 -3.33 -6.31
N GLU A 140 18.47 -2.29 -6.49
CA GLU A 140 18.44 -1.40 -7.66
C GLU A 140 18.75 -2.17 -8.94
N LYS A 141 19.79 -3.01 -8.94
CA LYS A 141 20.13 -3.88 -10.10
C LYS A 141 19.02 -4.85 -10.45
N THR A 142 18.45 -5.49 -9.43
CA THR A 142 17.31 -6.42 -9.58
C THR A 142 16.10 -5.70 -10.18
N ARG A 143 15.83 -4.49 -9.67
CA ARG A 143 14.73 -3.65 -10.16
C ARG A 143 14.92 -3.21 -11.60
N ALA A 144 16.11 -2.73 -11.98
CA ALA A 144 16.40 -2.33 -13.36
C ALA A 144 16.19 -3.51 -14.33
N THR A 145 16.63 -4.72 -13.95
CA THR A 145 16.41 -5.94 -14.72
C THR A 145 14.92 -6.27 -14.84
N ALA A 146 14.19 -6.25 -13.72
CA ALA A 146 12.76 -6.53 -13.70
C ALA A 146 11.94 -5.52 -14.53
N ILE A 147 12.33 -4.23 -14.54
CA ILE A 147 11.69 -3.21 -15.38
C ILE A 147 11.92 -3.53 -16.86
N ALA A 148 13.15 -3.88 -17.23
CA ALA A 148 13.47 -4.26 -18.60
C ALA A 148 12.71 -5.53 -19.03
N ASP A 149 12.53 -6.50 -18.14
CA ASP A 149 11.77 -7.73 -18.42
C ASP A 149 10.26 -7.47 -18.51
N LEU A 150 9.72 -6.60 -17.66
CA LEU A 150 8.35 -6.11 -17.79
C LEU A 150 8.15 -5.43 -19.15
N ASP A 151 9.06 -4.54 -19.56
CA ASP A 151 8.95 -3.85 -20.84
C ASP A 151 9.03 -4.81 -22.03
N LYS A 152 9.89 -5.82 -21.99
CA LYS A 152 9.91 -6.88 -23.01
C LYS A 152 8.58 -7.62 -23.09
N SER A 153 7.90 -7.82 -21.95
CA SER A 153 6.66 -8.60 -21.88
C SER A 153 5.44 -7.83 -22.38
N ILE A 154 5.30 -6.55 -22.04
CA ILE A 154 4.08 -5.76 -22.33
C ILE A 154 4.34 -4.50 -23.18
N SER A 155 5.60 -4.20 -23.50
CA SER A 155 6.05 -3.02 -24.25
C SER A 155 5.47 -1.71 -23.72
N PHE A 156 5.49 -1.53 -22.41
CA PHE A 156 4.87 -0.35 -21.78
C PHE A 156 5.58 0.95 -22.19
N SER A 157 6.89 0.92 -22.48
CA SER A 157 7.69 2.07 -22.93
C SER A 157 7.23 2.64 -24.28
N THR A 158 6.49 1.85 -25.06
CA THR A 158 5.89 2.28 -26.33
C THR A 158 4.43 2.71 -26.18
N LYS A 159 3.86 2.61 -24.97
CA LYS A 159 2.46 2.85 -24.64
C LYS A 159 2.39 3.94 -23.56
N PRO A 160 2.46 5.24 -23.92
CA PRO A 160 2.62 6.33 -22.94
C PRO A 160 1.52 6.39 -21.88
N LYS A 161 0.28 6.00 -22.22
CA LYS A 161 -0.83 5.89 -21.25
C LYS A 161 -0.58 4.81 -20.19
N LEU A 162 -0.02 3.66 -20.60
CA LEU A 162 0.29 2.57 -19.70
C LEU A 162 1.49 2.92 -18.82
N GLU A 163 2.55 3.48 -19.41
CA GLU A 163 3.71 3.96 -18.66
C GLU A 163 3.31 4.98 -17.58
N ALA A 164 2.56 6.03 -17.95
CA ALA A 164 2.07 7.02 -17.01
C ALA A 164 1.22 6.40 -15.89
N LEU A 165 0.37 5.44 -16.23
CA LEU A 165 -0.43 4.71 -15.25
C LEU A 165 0.45 3.88 -14.29
N LEU A 166 1.46 3.17 -14.79
CA LEU A 166 2.38 2.40 -13.96
C LEU A 166 3.21 3.29 -13.04
N VAL A 167 3.58 4.50 -13.48
CA VAL A 167 4.21 5.52 -12.63
C VAL A 167 3.23 6.00 -11.55
N MET A 168 2.00 6.39 -11.93
CA MET A 168 0.97 6.87 -10.99
C MET A 168 0.58 5.82 -9.95
N LEU A 169 0.52 4.54 -10.33
CA LEU A 169 0.24 3.43 -9.43
C LEU A 169 1.45 3.06 -8.54
N GLY A 170 2.60 3.71 -8.74
CA GLY A 170 3.82 3.42 -8.03
C GLY A 170 4.37 2.02 -8.33
N VAL A 171 4.16 1.52 -9.54
CA VAL A 171 4.74 0.25 -10.01
C VAL A 171 6.16 0.51 -10.51
N ILE A 172 6.32 1.49 -11.42
CA ILE A 172 7.62 1.92 -11.95
C ILE A 172 7.95 3.35 -11.50
N GLY A 173 9.20 3.78 -11.68
CA GLY A 173 9.69 5.11 -11.30
C GLY A 173 10.42 5.16 -9.95
N ASP A 174 11.50 5.92 -9.85
CA ASP A 174 12.37 5.96 -8.66
C ASP A 174 11.70 6.64 -7.45
N GLU A 175 10.64 7.40 -7.73
CA GLU A 175 9.69 8.01 -6.79
C GLU A 175 9.07 6.98 -5.81
N ASN A 176 9.08 5.70 -6.16
CA ASN A 176 8.48 4.62 -5.34
C ASN A 176 9.10 4.49 -3.96
N GLY A 177 10.39 4.83 -3.80
CA GLY A 177 11.03 4.87 -2.48
C GLY A 177 10.38 5.89 -1.55
N PHE A 178 9.84 6.97 -2.13
CA PHE A 178 9.14 8.02 -1.40
C PHE A 178 7.68 7.66 -1.14
N VAL A 179 6.95 7.17 -2.15
CA VAL A 179 5.51 6.89 -2.04
C VAL A 179 5.21 5.63 -1.22
N SER A 180 6.03 4.56 -1.30
CA SER A 180 5.83 3.38 -0.45
C SER A 180 6.20 3.61 1.01
N ASN A 181 7.22 4.43 1.31
CA ASN A 181 7.48 4.85 2.69
C ASN A 181 6.36 5.76 3.21
N LEU A 182 5.80 6.63 2.36
CA LEU A 182 4.66 7.45 2.72
C LEU A 182 3.40 6.61 2.93
N ALA A 183 3.12 5.59 2.11
CA ALA A 183 1.96 4.72 2.29
C ALA A 183 2.11 3.74 3.48
N GLY A 184 3.34 3.30 3.76
CA GLY A 184 3.67 2.45 4.91
C GLY A 184 3.70 3.20 6.25
N GLN A 185 4.17 4.46 6.26
CA GLN A 185 4.13 5.31 7.45
C GLN A 185 2.82 6.11 7.60
N ALA A 186 2.08 6.38 6.52
CA ALA A 186 0.75 6.99 6.60
C ALA A 186 -0.35 5.98 7.01
N GLN A 187 -0.03 4.68 7.10
CA GLN A 187 -0.69 3.81 8.08
C GLN A 187 -0.12 4.04 9.48
N LEU A 188 -0.13 5.31 9.89
CA LEU A 188 -0.23 5.67 11.30
C LEU A 188 -1.44 4.90 11.85
N PRO A 189 -1.32 4.20 13.00
CA PRO A 189 -2.48 3.67 13.70
C PRO A 189 -3.43 4.84 14.04
N GLY A 190 -4.41 5.09 13.15
CA GLY A 190 -5.38 6.19 13.27
C GLY A 190 -5.69 6.98 11.98
N ALA A 191 -4.90 6.88 10.91
CA ALA A 191 -5.06 7.80 9.75
C ALA A 191 -5.93 7.28 8.58
N GLY A 192 -6.38 6.02 8.61
CA GLY A 192 -7.23 5.41 7.57
C GLY A 192 -8.74 5.58 7.77
N GLY A 193 -9.18 6.56 8.57
CA GLY A 193 -10.59 6.79 8.88
C GLY A 193 -11.14 8.05 8.24
N GLY A 194 -11.62 7.94 7.00
CA GLY A 194 -12.71 8.74 6.41
C GLY A 194 -12.79 10.23 6.78
N ARG A 195 -11.91 11.07 6.23
CA ARG A 195 -12.17 12.51 6.12
C ARG A 195 -12.95 12.79 4.83
N GLY A 196 -14.19 12.31 4.79
CA GLY A 196 -15.16 12.68 3.76
C GLY A 196 -15.68 14.10 4.03
N MET A 197 -15.08 15.08 3.36
CA MET A 197 -15.66 16.41 3.17
C MET A 197 -16.75 16.32 2.08
N MET A 198 -18.01 16.44 2.47
CA MET A 198 -19.18 16.91 1.67
C MET A 198 -20.31 17.00 2.70
N GLY A 199 -20.95 18.13 3.01
CA GLY A 199 -21.42 19.17 2.12
C GLY A 199 -22.95 19.08 2.09
N GLY A 200 -23.65 19.87 2.93
CA GLY A 200 -25.12 19.93 3.04
C GLY A 200 -25.53 20.04 4.52
N MET A 201 -25.60 21.21 5.16
CA MET A 201 -26.47 22.37 4.89
C MET A 201 -27.94 21.94 4.68
N GLY A 202 -28.76 22.09 5.73
CA GLY A 202 -30.21 22.20 5.55
C GLY A 202 -31.09 21.58 6.63
N GLY A 203 -31.25 22.28 7.76
CA GLY A 203 -32.60 22.55 8.27
C GLY A 203 -33.37 21.44 8.98
N PRO A 204 -34.57 21.75 9.51
CA PRO A 204 -34.77 21.65 10.94
C PRO A 204 -35.96 20.76 11.36
N GLY A 205 -35.80 20.12 12.51
CA GLY A 205 -36.91 19.96 13.45
C GLY A 205 -37.63 18.62 13.46
N GLY A 206 -37.96 18.21 14.68
CA GLY A 206 -39.21 17.50 14.98
C GLY A 206 -39.12 15.99 15.11
N GLY A 207 -39.69 15.47 16.21
CA GLY A 207 -40.18 14.09 16.30
C GLY A 207 -39.32 13.21 17.23
N MET A 208 -39.58 13.09 18.53
CA MET A 208 -40.79 12.57 19.19
C MET A 208 -41.00 11.07 18.91
N GLY A 209 -40.85 10.24 19.95
CA GLY A 209 -41.53 8.95 20.05
C GLY A 209 -40.68 7.69 19.86
N GLY A 210 -40.02 7.23 20.94
CA GLY A 210 -40.09 5.80 21.25
C GLY A 210 -41.42 5.54 21.97
N PRO A 211 -42.15 4.46 21.65
CA PRO A 211 -42.10 3.30 22.53
C PRO A 211 -42.37 1.95 21.83
N GLY A 212 -42.08 0.85 22.54
CA GLY A 212 -42.62 -0.48 22.25
C GLY A 212 -41.75 -1.27 21.26
N GLY A 213 -41.38 -2.52 21.51
CA GLY A 213 -42.09 -3.54 22.25
C GLY A 213 -42.62 -4.57 21.26
N GLY A 214 -42.18 -5.82 21.40
CA GLY A 214 -42.94 -6.98 20.94
C GLY A 214 -42.37 -7.78 19.78
N MET A 215 -42.70 -9.08 19.83
CA MET A 215 -42.57 -10.13 18.82
C MET A 215 -41.13 -10.64 18.58
N GLY A 216 -40.68 -11.74 19.19
CA GLY A 216 -41.46 -12.90 19.65
C GLY A 216 -42.00 -13.67 18.44
N GLY A 217 -41.19 -14.54 17.86
CA GLY A 217 -41.61 -15.48 16.83
C GLY A 217 -40.70 -16.69 16.77
N PRO A 218 -41.05 -17.80 17.46
CA PRO A 218 -40.57 -19.13 17.14
C PRO A 218 -41.60 -19.85 16.25
N GLY A 219 -41.14 -20.44 15.15
CA GLY A 219 -41.95 -21.27 14.27
C GLY A 219 -41.53 -21.05 12.83
N GLY A 220 -41.22 -22.06 12.04
CA GLY A 220 -41.36 -23.49 12.23
C GLY A 220 -41.31 -24.13 10.84
N GLY A 221 -41.00 -25.42 10.80
CA GLY A 221 -41.49 -26.34 9.77
C GLY A 221 -40.96 -26.17 8.35
N GLY A 222 -40.17 -27.15 7.91
CA GLY A 222 -40.08 -27.47 6.49
C GLY A 222 -39.15 -28.64 6.18
N PRO A 223 -39.60 -29.90 6.29
CA PRO A 223 -38.98 -31.04 5.63
C PRO A 223 -39.65 -31.30 4.27
N GLY A 224 -38.85 -31.63 3.24
CA GLY A 224 -39.34 -32.12 1.95
C GLY A 224 -38.37 -31.81 0.83
N GLY A 225 -37.36 -32.64 0.59
CA GLY A 225 -37.43 -33.72 -0.41
C GLY A 225 -36.57 -33.33 -1.63
N PRO A 226 -36.46 -34.12 -2.72
CA PRO A 226 -36.94 -35.48 -2.96
C PRO A 226 -35.80 -36.50 -3.22
N GLN A 227 -36.16 -37.78 -3.16
CA GLN A 227 -35.41 -38.89 -3.73
C GLN A 227 -35.57 -38.87 -5.26
N VAL A 228 -34.44 -38.92 -5.99
CA VAL A 228 -34.24 -39.73 -7.20
C VAL A 228 -32.76 -40.04 -7.33
#